data_AF-A0A1Y4E372-F1
#
_entry.id   AF-A0A1Y4E372-F1
#
_cell.length_a   1.000
_cell.length_b   1.000
_cell.length_c   1.000
_cell.angle_alpha   90.00
_cell.angle_beta   90.00
_cell.angle_gamma   90.00
#
_symmetry.space_group_name_H-M   'P 1'
#
loop_
_entity.id
_entity.type
_entity.pdbx_description
1 polymer ?
#
loop_
_entity_poly.entity_id
_entity_poly.type
_entity_poly.pdbx_seq_one_letter_code
_entity_poly.pdbx_strand_id
1 'polypeptide(L)'
;MHSPFEGMTAEETFNSHKATLRRLRIRGILITVVLGAAGIWGIERGWMWLYVAGLAGILVTVFLFLRRVAREMEQLQGILWQDADVAKYRAVLEMGLARTRRRQTRAALELELAFCDYFDGLDGAALERIQGLTFRGRKNTQRLRCFDLEALLFDACGDVARRDEALGRIREMAAQYRPGTKVATAARDIVRSLELGFTPPAQWTEGDARFFREQMVLADKRVNRAGARLRLDAYEAAHGRVEEALRDLRALGEERLVPRYETMRVQLLHRIERQASAA
;
A
#
# COMPACT_ATOMS: atom_id res chain seq x y z
N MET A 1 13.97 8.32 -1.89
CA MET A 1 13.51 8.93 -0.62
C MET A 1 13.24 7.82 0.37
N HIS A 2 13.67 7.99 1.61
CA HIS A 2 13.43 7.05 2.69
C HIS A 2 12.25 7.52 3.56
N SER A 3 11.67 6.60 4.33
CA SER A 3 10.62 6.95 5.28
C SER A 3 11.20 7.83 6.41
N PRO A 4 10.37 8.63 7.10
CA PRO A 4 10.83 9.44 8.23
C PRO A 4 11.27 8.61 9.45
N PHE A 5 11.18 7.29 9.36
CA PHE A 5 11.55 6.36 10.42
C PHE A 5 12.87 5.65 10.14
N GLU A 6 13.55 5.93 9.03
CA GLU A 6 14.84 5.31 8.73
C GLU A 6 15.84 5.46 9.91
N GLY A 7 16.56 4.38 10.23
CA GLY A 7 17.51 4.33 11.34
C GLY A 7 16.88 4.14 12.73
N MET A 8 15.57 4.33 12.91
CA MET A 8 14.89 4.06 14.19
C MET A 8 14.64 2.56 14.41
N THR A 9 14.59 2.11 15.66
CA THR A 9 14.10 0.77 16.00
C THR A 9 12.57 0.67 15.83
N ALA A 10 12.01 -0.54 15.83
CA ALA A 10 10.56 -0.73 15.78
C ALA A 10 9.85 -0.10 16.99
N GLU A 11 10.44 -0.20 18.19
CA GLU A 11 9.88 0.38 19.41
C GLU A 11 9.91 1.92 19.37
N GLU A 12 11.03 2.51 18.96
CA GLU A 12 11.17 3.96 18.78
C GLU A 12 10.16 4.47 17.75
N THR A 13 10.02 3.77 16.63
CA THR A 13 9.06 4.10 15.57
C THR A 13 7.63 4.09 16.11
N PHE A 14 7.26 3.02 16.82
CA PHE A 14 5.95 2.90 17.44
C PHE A 14 5.67 4.01 18.46
N ASN A 15 6.63 4.30 19.33
CA ASN A 15 6.51 5.33 20.35
C ASN A 15 6.43 6.73 19.74
N SER A 16 7.24 7.03 18.73
CA SER A 16 7.21 8.28 17.95
C SER A 16 5.85 8.48 17.28
N HIS A 17 5.35 7.46 16.58
CA HIS A 17 4.04 7.49 15.94
C HIS A 17 2.90 7.72 16.96
N LYS A 18 2.92 6.98 18.08
CA LYS A 18 1.94 7.14 19.17
C LYS A 18 1.99 8.54 19.79
N ALA A 19 3.17 9.09 20.03
CA ALA A 19 3.35 10.43 20.57
C ALA A 19 2.81 11.51 19.60
N THR A 20 3.06 11.36 18.30
CA THR A 20 2.53 12.26 17.28
C THR A 20 1.00 12.21 17.21
N LEU A 21 0.40 11.01 17.18
CA LEU A 21 -1.06 10.88 17.25
C LEU A 21 -1.66 11.50 18.52
N ARG A 22 -1.00 11.33 19.67
CA ARG A 22 -1.43 11.95 20.93
C ARG A 22 -1.37 13.47 20.85
N ARG A 23 -0.26 14.04 20.35
CA ARG A 23 -0.11 15.49 20.15
C ARG A 23 -1.18 16.05 19.21
N LEU A 24 -1.46 15.37 18.11
CA LEU A 24 -2.50 15.76 17.16
C LEU A 24 -3.89 15.77 17.81
N ARG A 25 -4.21 14.75 18.62
CA ARG A 25 -5.49 14.70 19.36
C ARG A 25 -5.61 15.84 20.36
N ILE A 26 -4.57 16.08 21.17
CA ILE A 26 -4.57 17.15 22.18
C ILE A 26 -4.75 18.52 21.50
N ARG A 27 -3.98 18.80 20.43
CA ARG A 27 -4.11 20.04 19.67
C ARG A 27 -5.50 20.21 19.07
N GLY A 28 -6.06 19.14 18.48
CA GLY A 28 -7.42 19.16 17.93
C GLY A 28 -8.46 19.49 19.00
N ILE A 29 -8.40 18.84 20.17
CA ILE A 29 -9.31 19.10 21.30
C ILE A 29 -9.19 20.54 21.77
N LEU A 30 -7.98 21.04 22.00
CA LEU A 30 -7.76 22.41 22.47
C LEU A 30 -8.34 23.45 21.49
N ILE A 31 -8.09 23.28 20.18
CA ILE A 31 -8.64 24.18 19.16
C ILE A 31 -10.17 24.13 19.16
N THR A 32 -10.77 22.94 19.21
CA THR A 32 -12.23 22.78 19.26
C THR A 32 -12.84 23.44 20.50
N VAL A 33 -12.21 23.31 21.67
CA VAL A 33 -12.68 23.96 22.91
C VAL A 33 -12.61 25.48 22.80
N VAL A 34 -11.50 26.04 22.29
CA VAL A 34 -11.35 27.49 22.12
C VAL A 34 -12.39 28.05 21.13
N LEU A 35 -12.59 27.37 19.99
CA LEU A 35 -13.59 27.78 19.01
C LEU A 35 -15.02 27.68 19.55
N GLY A 36 -15.32 26.63 20.33
CA GLY A 36 -16.61 26.48 21.00
C GLY A 36 -16.86 27.60 22.01
N ALA A 37 -15.89 27.90 22.87
CA ALA A 37 -15.98 28.97 23.86
C ALA A 37 -16.16 30.35 23.20
N ALA A 38 -15.40 30.64 22.13
CA ALA A 38 -15.54 31.87 21.36
C ALA A 38 -16.92 32.00 20.70
N GLY A 39 -17.47 30.89 20.21
CA GLY A 39 -18.82 30.85 19.65
C GLY A 39 -19.90 31.16 20.70
N ILE A 40 -19.81 30.56 21.89
CA ILE A 40 -20.75 30.80 23.00
C ILE A 40 -20.67 32.25 23.47
N TRP A 41 -19.46 32.76 23.67
CA TRP A 41 -19.22 34.15 24.05
C TRP A 41 -19.73 35.16 23.01
N GLY A 42 -19.65 34.80 21.72
CA GLY A 42 -20.21 35.60 20.63
C GLY A 42 -21.74 35.70 20.70
N ILE A 43 -22.44 34.64 21.10
CA ILE A 43 -23.89 34.65 21.28
C ILE A 43 -24.30 35.61 22.40
N GLU A 44 -23.60 35.59 23.53
CA GLU A 44 -23.89 36.48 24.67
C GLU A 44 -23.76 37.97 24.29
N ARG A 45 -22.89 38.31 23.33
CA ARG A 45 -22.71 39.66 22.79
C ARG A 45 -23.61 40.01 21.59
N GLY A 46 -24.48 39.09 21.16
CA GLY A 46 -25.33 39.27 19.98
C GLY A 46 -24.61 39.13 18.64
N TRP A 47 -23.36 38.66 18.63
CA TRP A 47 -22.55 38.48 17.41
C TRP A 47 -22.77 37.09 16.82
N MET A 48 -23.91 36.89 16.17
CA MET A 48 -24.30 35.59 15.60
C MET A 48 -23.29 35.04 14.57
N TRP A 49 -22.55 35.91 13.88
CA TRP A 49 -21.51 35.51 12.93
C TRP A 49 -20.33 34.79 13.60
N LEU A 50 -19.98 35.12 14.85
CA LEU A 50 -18.91 34.43 15.60
C LEU A 50 -19.27 32.97 15.88
N TYR A 51 -20.54 32.70 16.17
CA TYR A 51 -21.02 31.33 16.39
C TYR A 51 -20.90 30.49 15.11
N VAL A 52 -21.35 31.04 13.97
CA VAL A 52 -21.25 30.35 12.66
C VAL A 52 -19.78 30.14 12.28
N ALA A 53 -18.92 31.14 12.48
CA ALA A 53 -17.48 31.04 12.24
C ALA A 53 -16.82 29.99 13.15
N GLY A 54 -17.20 29.93 14.43
CA GLY A 54 -16.73 28.91 15.37
C GLY A 54 -17.11 27.49 14.93
N LEU A 55 -18.38 27.29 14.53
CA LEU A 55 -18.85 26.00 14.03
C LEU A 55 -18.12 25.57 12.75
N ALA A 56 -17.97 26.48 11.79
CA ALA A 56 -17.20 26.23 10.57
C ALA A 56 -15.74 25.89 10.88
N GLY A 57 -15.11 26.62 11.82
CA GLY A 57 -13.76 26.35 12.29
C GLY A 57 -13.60 24.96 12.93
N ILE A 58 -14.61 24.50 13.69
CA ILE A 58 -14.62 23.15 14.26
C ILE A 58 -14.67 22.10 13.15
N LEU A 59 -15.55 22.25 12.15
CA LEU A 59 -15.64 21.34 11.01
C LEU A 59 -14.31 21.27 10.24
N VAL A 60 -13.69 22.42 9.98
CA VAL A 60 -12.36 22.50 9.33
C VAL A 60 -11.31 21.79 10.17
N THR A 61 -11.31 21.99 11.49
CA THR A 61 -10.36 21.35 12.43
C THR A 61 -10.51 19.83 12.41
N VAL A 62 -11.74 19.32 12.45
CA VAL A 62 -12.01 17.88 12.35
C VAL A 62 -11.53 17.32 11.01
N PHE A 63 -11.82 18.01 9.91
CA PHE A 63 -11.38 17.60 8.58
C PHE A 63 -9.84 17.54 8.48
N LEU A 64 -9.14 18.58 8.94
CA LEU A 64 -7.68 18.62 8.97
C LEU A 64 -7.09 17.54 9.87
N PHE A 65 -7.70 17.28 11.03
CA PHE A 65 -7.29 16.21 11.92
C PHE A 65 -7.39 14.84 11.24
N LEU A 66 -8.53 14.53 10.60
CA LEU A 66 -8.71 13.27 9.88
C LEU A 66 -7.69 13.11 8.74
N ARG A 67 -7.45 14.18 7.97
CA ARG A 67 -6.45 14.19 6.91
C ARG A 67 -5.03 13.98 7.44
N ARG A 68 -4.72 14.56 8.60
CA ARG A 68 -3.40 14.41 9.23
C ARG A 68 -3.20 12.98 9.75
N VAL A 69 -4.21 12.40 10.42
CA VAL A 69 -4.16 11.00 10.87
C VAL A 69 -3.98 10.04 9.69
N ALA A 70 -4.65 10.27 8.57
CA ALA A 70 -4.47 9.47 7.36
C ALA A 70 -3.02 9.54 6.83
N ARG A 71 -2.41 10.74 6.81
CA ARG A 71 -1.00 10.92 6.42
C ARG A 71 -0.02 10.20 7.36
N GLU A 72 -0.28 10.18 8.66
CA GLU A 72 0.60 9.47 9.60
C GLU A 72 0.60 7.96 9.34
N MET A 73 -0.53 7.37 8.92
CA MET A 73 -0.59 5.97 8.51
C MET A 73 0.18 5.74 7.20
N GLU A 74 0.07 6.66 6.24
CA GLU A 74 0.83 6.63 4.98
C GLU A 74 2.35 6.70 5.22
N GLN A 75 2.78 7.50 6.21
CA GLN A 75 4.19 7.54 6.63
C GLN A 75 4.64 6.21 7.26
N LEU A 76 3.81 5.59 8.10
CA LEU A 76 4.08 4.28 8.70
C LEU A 76 4.23 3.20 7.61
N GLN A 77 3.32 3.21 6.64
CA GLN A 77 3.40 2.39 5.43
C GLN A 77 4.70 2.62 4.66
N GLY A 78 5.31 3.80 4.75
CA GLY A 78 6.61 4.10 4.16
C GLY A 78 7.73 3.15 4.59
N ILE A 79 7.67 2.57 5.80
CA ILE A 79 8.67 1.58 6.26
C ILE A 79 8.69 0.38 5.32
N LEU A 80 7.52 -0.13 4.94
CA LEU A 80 7.42 -1.21 3.97
C LEU A 80 7.67 -0.68 2.56
N TRP A 81 6.87 0.29 2.10
CA TRP A 81 6.81 0.64 0.68
C TRP A 81 8.00 1.47 0.17
N GLN A 82 8.71 2.19 1.06
CA GLN A 82 9.90 2.99 0.72
C GLN A 82 11.20 2.37 1.21
N ASP A 83 11.24 1.87 2.45
CA ASP A 83 12.48 1.34 3.04
C ASP A 83 12.64 -0.17 2.82
N ALA A 84 11.62 -0.84 2.26
CA ALA A 84 11.60 -2.29 2.06
C ALA A 84 11.87 -3.08 3.36
N ASP A 85 11.48 -2.53 4.51
CA ASP A 85 11.73 -3.11 5.83
C ASP A 85 10.49 -3.82 6.38
N VAL A 86 10.25 -5.04 5.91
CA VAL A 86 9.08 -5.84 6.29
C VAL A 86 9.08 -6.17 7.78
N ALA A 87 10.24 -6.58 8.32
CA ALA A 87 10.38 -6.99 9.71
C ALA A 87 10.09 -5.85 10.69
N LYS A 88 10.65 -4.66 10.44
CA LYS A 88 10.35 -3.47 11.25
C LYS A 88 8.89 -3.08 11.16
N TYR A 89 8.33 -3.06 9.95
CA TYR A 89 6.92 -2.68 9.75
C TYR A 89 5.98 -3.64 10.49
N ARG A 90 6.20 -4.95 10.35
CA ARG A 90 5.48 -6.01 11.08
C ARG A 90 5.51 -5.78 12.59
N ALA A 91 6.70 -5.62 13.17
CA ALA A 91 6.85 -5.43 14.62
C ALA A 91 6.07 -4.20 15.12
N VAL A 92 6.09 -3.09 14.37
CA VAL A 92 5.33 -1.88 14.69
C VAL A 92 3.82 -2.12 14.63
N LEU A 93 3.34 -2.86 13.63
CA LEU A 93 1.92 -3.20 13.48
C LEU A 93 1.42 -4.13 14.60
N GLU A 94 2.19 -5.15 14.97
CA GLU A 94 1.87 -6.08 16.06
C GLU A 94 1.75 -5.34 17.41
N MET A 95 2.67 -4.43 17.69
CA MET A 95 2.60 -3.52 18.85
C MET A 95 1.34 -2.65 18.85
N GLY A 96 0.86 -2.24 17.69
CA GLY A 96 -0.39 -1.50 17.51
C GLY A 96 -1.62 -2.39 17.71
N LEU A 97 -1.59 -3.60 17.15
CA LEU A 97 -2.67 -4.58 17.21
C LEU A 97 -2.94 -5.04 18.64
N ALA A 98 -1.88 -5.29 19.42
CA ALA A 98 -1.99 -5.67 20.84
C ALA A 98 -2.70 -4.60 21.70
N ARG A 99 -2.63 -3.33 21.29
CA ARG A 99 -3.15 -2.19 22.07
C ARG A 99 -4.49 -1.65 21.57
N THR A 100 -4.91 -1.98 20.35
CA THR A 100 -6.16 -1.45 19.78
C THR A 100 -7.36 -2.35 20.07
N ARG A 101 -8.41 -1.74 20.65
CA ARG A 101 -9.72 -2.39 20.88
C ARG A 101 -10.73 -2.11 19.77
N ARG A 102 -10.46 -1.16 18.87
CA ARG A 102 -11.42 -0.75 17.84
C ARG A 102 -11.38 -1.74 16.67
N ARG A 103 -12.49 -2.44 16.42
CA ARG A 103 -12.63 -3.43 15.34
C ARG A 103 -12.15 -2.93 13.97
N GLN A 104 -12.50 -1.70 13.59
CA GLN A 104 -12.10 -1.13 12.30
C GLN A 104 -10.58 -0.93 12.20
N THR A 105 -9.95 -0.40 13.25
CA THR A 105 -8.50 -0.22 13.29
C THR A 105 -7.79 -1.57 13.31
N ARG A 106 -8.31 -2.55 14.06
CA ARG A 106 -7.80 -3.92 14.05
C ARG A 106 -7.82 -4.51 12.64
N ALA A 107 -8.97 -4.47 11.95
CA ALA A 107 -9.08 -4.99 10.59
C ALA A 107 -8.11 -4.32 9.60
N ALA A 108 -7.88 -3.01 9.72
CA ALA A 108 -6.89 -2.32 8.91
C ALA A 108 -5.45 -2.78 9.21
N LEU A 109 -5.09 -2.96 10.49
CA LEU A 109 -3.77 -3.46 10.88
C LEU A 109 -3.56 -4.92 10.45
N GLU A 110 -4.59 -5.76 10.57
CA GLU A 110 -4.53 -7.15 10.08
C GLU A 110 -4.31 -7.20 8.57
N LEU A 111 -4.97 -6.33 7.79
CA LEU A 111 -4.70 -6.24 6.36
C LEU A 111 -3.24 -5.83 6.07
N GLU A 112 -2.68 -4.88 6.81
CA GLU A 112 -1.26 -4.50 6.65
C GLU A 112 -0.31 -5.63 7.06
N LEU A 113 -0.64 -6.41 8.09
CA LEU A 113 0.11 -7.60 8.47
C LEU A 113 0.03 -8.68 7.39
N ALA A 114 -1.11 -8.83 6.70
CA ALA A 114 -1.23 -9.75 5.58
C ALA A 114 -0.33 -9.33 4.40
N PHE A 115 -0.17 -8.03 4.16
CA PHE A 115 0.83 -7.55 3.19
C PHE A 115 2.25 -7.90 3.65
N CYS A 116 2.56 -7.82 4.96
CA CYS A 116 3.85 -8.26 5.48
C CYS A 116 4.05 -9.76 5.24
N ASP A 117 3.04 -10.58 5.55
CA ASP A 117 3.07 -12.03 5.33
C ASP A 117 3.31 -12.35 3.84
N TYR A 118 2.64 -11.67 2.92
CA TYR A 118 2.86 -11.79 1.47
C TYR A 118 4.28 -11.41 1.05
N PHE A 119 4.82 -10.29 1.55
CA PHE A 119 6.17 -9.84 1.20
C PHE A 119 7.27 -10.67 1.87
N ASP A 120 6.98 -11.36 2.96
CA ASP A 120 7.85 -12.38 3.57
C ASP A 120 7.77 -13.74 2.86
N GLY A 121 6.84 -13.91 1.89
CA GLY A 121 6.62 -15.16 1.16
C GLY A 121 5.78 -16.20 1.92
N LEU A 122 5.08 -15.78 2.98
CA LEU A 122 4.21 -16.62 3.81
C LEU A 122 2.77 -16.59 3.29
N ASP A 123 2.57 -17.04 2.04
CA ASP A 123 1.31 -16.85 1.31
C ASP A 123 0.09 -17.51 2.01
N GLY A 124 0.28 -18.70 2.62
CA GLY A 124 -0.76 -19.38 3.39
C GLY A 124 -1.21 -18.57 4.62
N ALA A 125 -0.25 -18.03 5.39
CA ALA A 125 -0.55 -17.21 6.57
C ALA A 125 -1.24 -15.89 6.17
N ALA A 126 -0.82 -15.29 5.04
CA ALA A 126 -1.46 -14.10 4.49
C ALA A 126 -2.92 -14.37 4.11
N LEU A 127 -3.20 -15.50 3.45
CA LEU A 127 -4.57 -15.93 3.09
C LEU A 127 -5.44 -16.16 4.33
N GLU A 128 -4.94 -16.88 5.34
CA GLU A 128 -5.67 -17.11 6.58
C GLU A 128 -6.04 -15.80 7.28
N ARG A 129 -5.12 -14.83 7.29
CA ARG A 129 -5.35 -13.53 7.93
C ARG A 129 -6.44 -12.72 7.23
N ILE A 130 -6.53 -12.77 5.90
CA ILE A 130 -7.51 -11.97 5.14
C ILE A 130 -8.89 -12.62 5.02
N GLN A 131 -9.01 -13.95 5.16
CA GLN A 131 -10.29 -14.68 5.03
C GLN A 131 -11.40 -14.18 5.99
N GLY A 132 -11.04 -13.55 7.11
CA GLY A 132 -11.99 -12.98 8.08
C GLY A 132 -12.23 -11.47 7.97
N LEU A 133 -11.56 -10.76 7.05
CA LEU A 133 -11.57 -9.30 7.04
C LEU A 133 -12.75 -8.74 6.24
N THR A 134 -13.69 -8.14 6.97
CA THR A 134 -14.84 -7.45 6.35
C THR A 134 -14.69 -5.94 6.44
N PHE A 135 -14.60 -5.27 5.29
CA PHE A 135 -14.61 -3.80 5.19
C PHE A 135 -15.98 -3.30 4.72
N ARG A 136 -16.60 -2.39 5.49
CA ARG A 136 -17.92 -1.83 5.17
C ARG A 136 -17.84 -0.82 4.03
N GLY A 137 -18.85 -0.84 3.15
CA GLY A 137 -19.01 0.09 2.03
C GLY A 137 -18.51 -0.47 0.70
N ARG A 138 -19.33 -0.37 -0.35
CA ARG A 138 -19.02 -0.92 -1.68
C ARG A 138 -17.79 -0.27 -2.33
N LYS A 139 -17.54 1.01 -2.05
CA LYS A 139 -16.44 1.81 -2.61
C LYS A 139 -15.23 1.94 -1.68
N ASN A 140 -15.16 1.13 -0.63
CA ASN A 140 -14.11 1.23 0.39
C ASN A 140 -12.75 0.78 -0.16
N THR A 141 -11.75 1.66 -0.13
CA THR A 141 -10.41 1.37 -0.66
C THR A 141 -9.68 0.23 0.05
N GLN A 142 -9.96 -0.02 1.33
CA GLN A 142 -9.37 -1.18 2.04
C GLN A 142 -9.94 -2.51 1.53
N ARG A 143 -11.20 -2.50 1.07
CA ARG A 143 -11.79 -3.66 0.40
C ARG A 143 -11.10 -3.94 -0.94
N LEU A 144 -10.77 -2.88 -1.70
CA LEU A 144 -10.02 -3.02 -2.96
C LEU A 144 -8.67 -3.68 -2.71
N ARG A 145 -7.94 -3.19 -1.70
CA ARG A 145 -6.63 -3.72 -1.31
C ARG A 145 -6.68 -5.16 -0.81
N CYS A 146 -7.78 -5.54 -0.15
CA CYS A 146 -8.00 -6.93 0.25
C CYS A 146 -8.13 -7.83 -0.99
N PHE A 147 -8.96 -7.45 -1.97
CA PHE A 147 -9.11 -8.22 -3.20
C PHE A 147 -7.85 -8.25 -4.07
N ASP A 148 -7.12 -7.14 -4.13
CA ASP A 148 -5.79 -7.06 -4.78
C ASP A 148 -4.82 -8.09 -4.18
N LEU A 149 -4.72 -8.11 -2.84
CA LEU A 149 -3.88 -9.08 -2.13
C LEU A 149 -4.38 -10.53 -2.32
N GLU A 150 -5.69 -10.78 -2.28
CA GLU A 150 -6.27 -12.10 -2.58
C GLU A 150 -5.86 -12.60 -3.97
N ALA A 151 -5.96 -11.75 -4.99
CA ALA A 151 -5.60 -12.11 -6.35
C ALA A 151 -4.11 -12.48 -6.45
N LEU A 152 -3.22 -11.70 -5.84
CA LEU A 152 -1.79 -11.98 -5.79
C LEU A 152 -1.45 -13.29 -5.06
N LEU A 153 -2.17 -13.58 -3.98
CA LEU A 153 -1.95 -14.81 -3.19
C LEU A 153 -2.47 -16.05 -3.90
N PHE A 154 -3.65 -16.00 -4.52
CA PHE A 154 -4.18 -17.12 -5.29
C PHE A 154 -3.32 -17.43 -6.51
N ASP A 155 -2.79 -16.40 -7.18
CA ASP A 155 -1.82 -16.58 -8.27
C ASP A 155 -0.55 -17.29 -7.78
N ALA A 156 0.01 -16.85 -6.65
CA ALA A 156 1.21 -17.45 -6.06
C ALA A 156 1.00 -18.92 -5.64
N CYS A 157 -0.20 -19.27 -5.19
CA CYS A 157 -0.60 -20.64 -4.86
C CYS A 157 -1.00 -21.48 -6.08
N GLY A 158 -1.07 -20.90 -7.29
CA GLY A 158 -1.51 -21.58 -8.50
C GLY A 158 -3.03 -21.82 -8.60
N ASP A 159 -3.83 -21.18 -7.75
CA ASP A 159 -5.30 -21.27 -7.79
C ASP A 159 -5.87 -20.25 -8.79
N VAL A 160 -5.82 -20.60 -10.07
CA VAL A 160 -6.26 -19.76 -11.19
C VAL A 160 -7.73 -19.36 -11.07
N ALA A 161 -8.60 -20.28 -10.62
CA ALA A 161 -10.03 -20.02 -10.53
C ALA A 161 -10.33 -18.91 -9.49
N ARG A 162 -9.76 -19.01 -8.29
CA ARG A 162 -9.97 -18.00 -7.25
C ARG A 162 -9.24 -16.69 -7.53
N ARG A 163 -8.09 -16.76 -8.19
CA ARG A 163 -7.37 -15.57 -8.69
C ARG A 163 -8.26 -14.77 -9.64
N ASP A 164 -8.85 -15.44 -10.63
CA ASP A 164 -9.68 -14.78 -11.64
C ASP A 164 -11.00 -14.26 -11.04
N GLU A 165 -11.57 -14.97 -10.06
CA GLU A 165 -12.71 -14.49 -9.27
C GLU A 165 -12.35 -13.21 -8.47
N ALA A 166 -11.19 -13.18 -7.81
CA ALA A 166 -10.71 -11.99 -7.12
C ALA A 166 -10.51 -10.81 -8.08
N LEU A 167 -9.89 -11.05 -9.24
CA LEU A 167 -9.72 -10.03 -10.28
C LEU A 167 -11.07 -9.52 -10.81
N GLY A 168 -12.05 -10.41 -10.99
CA GLY A 168 -13.43 -10.04 -11.34
C GLY A 168 -14.04 -9.05 -10.33
N ARG A 169 -13.91 -9.34 -9.03
CA ARG A 169 -14.38 -8.45 -7.95
C ARG A 169 -13.67 -7.09 -7.96
N ILE A 170 -12.38 -7.04 -8.29
CA ILE A 170 -11.64 -5.78 -8.46
C ILE A 170 -12.20 -4.99 -9.66
N ARG A 171 -12.44 -5.63 -10.81
CA ARG A 171 -13.01 -4.98 -12.01
C ARG A 171 -14.40 -4.40 -11.72
N GLU A 172 -15.27 -5.18 -11.09
CA GLU A 172 -16.61 -4.71 -10.69
C GLU A 172 -16.54 -3.48 -9.78
N MET A 173 -15.60 -3.49 -8.84
CA MET A 173 -15.42 -2.38 -7.92
C MET A 173 -14.82 -1.15 -8.62
N ALA A 174 -13.87 -1.36 -9.54
CA ALA A 174 -13.28 -0.32 -10.37
C ALA A 174 -14.34 0.42 -11.22
N ALA A 175 -15.27 -0.33 -11.82
CA ALA A 175 -16.37 0.21 -12.63
C ALA A 175 -17.36 1.08 -11.83
N GLN A 176 -17.45 0.88 -10.50
CA GLN A 176 -18.34 1.66 -9.64
C GLN A 176 -17.76 3.02 -9.22
N TYR A 177 -16.45 3.25 -9.41
CA TYR A 177 -15.85 4.55 -9.09
C TYR A 177 -16.22 5.62 -10.10
N ARG A 178 -16.35 6.87 -9.62
CA ARG A 178 -16.68 7.99 -10.51
C ARG A 178 -15.53 8.21 -11.51
N PRO A 179 -15.81 8.25 -12.84
CA PRO A 179 -14.80 8.55 -13.84
C PRO A 179 -14.06 9.86 -13.57
N GLY A 180 -12.76 9.90 -13.88
CA GLY A 180 -11.91 11.07 -13.66
C GLY A 180 -11.41 11.27 -12.22
N THR A 181 -11.83 10.44 -11.26
CA THR A 181 -11.29 10.50 -9.89
C THR A 181 -9.95 9.79 -9.77
N LYS A 182 -9.11 10.23 -8.82
CA LYS A 182 -7.83 9.56 -8.49
C LYS A 182 -8.03 8.08 -8.13
N VAL A 183 -9.09 7.77 -7.39
CA VAL A 183 -9.41 6.39 -6.98
C VAL A 183 -9.81 5.53 -8.18
N ALA A 184 -10.60 6.07 -9.12
CA ALA A 184 -10.95 5.34 -10.35
C ALA A 184 -9.71 5.06 -11.21
N THR A 185 -8.74 5.97 -11.25
CA THR A 185 -7.49 5.75 -11.99
C THR A 185 -6.65 4.68 -11.30
N ALA A 186 -6.41 4.81 -9.99
CA ALA A 186 -5.67 3.80 -9.23
C ALA A 186 -6.30 2.39 -9.32
N ALA A 187 -7.64 2.28 -9.28
CA ALA A 187 -8.31 0.99 -9.42
C ALA A 187 -8.14 0.38 -10.82
N ARG A 188 -8.15 1.19 -11.89
CA ARG A 188 -7.87 0.73 -13.25
C ARG A 188 -6.42 0.30 -13.42
N ASP A 189 -5.48 1.04 -12.82
CA ASP A 189 -4.06 0.71 -12.86
C ASP A 189 -3.78 -0.62 -12.13
N ILE A 190 -4.46 -0.88 -11.00
CA ILE A 190 -4.41 -2.18 -10.30
C ILE A 190 -4.92 -3.30 -11.21
N VAL A 191 -6.11 -3.14 -11.82
CA VAL A 191 -6.66 -4.15 -12.74
C VAL A 191 -5.67 -4.46 -13.86
N ARG A 192 -5.16 -3.43 -14.54
CA ARG A 192 -4.21 -3.61 -15.65
C ARG A 192 -2.90 -4.25 -15.20
N SER A 193 -2.38 -3.84 -14.04
CA SER A 193 -1.16 -4.43 -13.49
C SER A 193 -1.33 -5.90 -13.12
N LEU A 194 -2.50 -6.31 -12.62
CA LEU A 194 -2.79 -7.71 -12.29
C LEU A 194 -2.99 -8.55 -13.55
N GLU A 195 -3.76 -8.06 -14.52
CA GLU A 195 -3.97 -8.73 -15.81
C GLU A 195 -2.66 -9.06 -16.51
N LEU A 196 -1.76 -8.07 -16.60
CA LEU A 196 -0.43 -8.30 -17.15
C LEU A 196 0.42 -9.18 -16.24
N GLY A 197 0.36 -8.96 -14.92
CA GLY A 197 1.10 -9.75 -13.94
C GLY A 197 0.79 -11.24 -13.96
N PHE A 198 -0.45 -11.61 -14.31
CA PHE A 198 -0.90 -13.00 -14.45
C PHE A 198 -0.66 -13.59 -15.85
N THR A 199 -0.24 -12.76 -16.80
CA THR A 199 0.09 -13.16 -18.16
C THR A 199 1.59 -13.45 -18.26
N PRO A 200 2.02 -14.60 -18.81
CA PRO A 200 3.45 -14.90 -18.98
C PRO A 200 4.17 -13.79 -19.75
N PRO A 201 5.37 -13.34 -19.32
CA PRO A 201 6.08 -12.23 -19.97
C PRO A 201 6.37 -12.46 -21.46
N ALA A 202 6.53 -13.71 -21.90
CA ALA A 202 6.71 -14.06 -23.31
C ALA A 202 5.50 -13.75 -24.21
N GLN A 203 4.32 -13.52 -23.63
CA GLN A 203 3.10 -13.17 -24.34
C GLN A 203 2.83 -11.66 -24.34
N TRP A 204 3.65 -10.88 -23.65
CA TRP A 204 3.47 -9.43 -23.57
C TRP A 204 3.86 -8.76 -24.88
N THR A 205 3.13 -7.72 -25.24
CA THR A 205 3.51 -6.82 -26.32
C THR A 205 4.46 -5.74 -25.82
N GLU A 206 5.12 -5.03 -26.74
CA GLU A 206 5.91 -3.83 -26.40
C GLU A 206 5.04 -2.74 -25.74
N GLY A 207 3.73 -2.70 -26.01
CA GLY A 207 2.79 -1.82 -25.35
C GLY A 207 2.57 -2.16 -23.87
N ASP A 208 2.66 -3.44 -23.51
CA ASP A 208 2.54 -3.91 -22.13
C ASP A 208 3.81 -3.62 -21.34
N ALA A 209 4.97 -3.83 -21.96
CA ALA A 209 6.26 -3.41 -21.40
C ALA A 209 6.29 -1.89 -21.17
N ARG A 210 5.79 -1.09 -22.12
CA ARG A 210 5.69 0.37 -21.96
C ARG A 210 4.86 0.78 -20.76
N PHE A 211 3.74 0.10 -20.50
CA PHE A 211 2.94 0.36 -19.31
C PHE A 211 3.75 0.21 -18.03
N PHE A 212 4.55 -0.86 -17.87
CA PHE A 212 5.39 -1.02 -16.68
C PHE A 212 6.53 0.01 -16.61
N ARG A 213 7.12 0.40 -17.75
CA ARG A 213 8.11 1.50 -17.78
C ARG A 213 7.50 2.81 -17.30
N GLU A 214 6.30 3.16 -17.76
CA GLU A 214 5.56 4.33 -17.29
C GLU A 214 5.23 4.24 -15.79
N GLN A 215 4.76 3.07 -15.32
CA GLN A 215 4.50 2.85 -13.89
C GLN A 215 5.76 3.00 -13.04
N MET A 216 6.93 2.60 -13.53
CA MET A 216 8.19 2.80 -12.82
C MET A 216 8.55 4.29 -12.65
N VAL A 217 8.32 5.09 -13.68
CA VAL A 217 8.55 6.55 -13.63
C VAL A 217 7.58 7.20 -12.65
N LEU A 218 6.32 6.77 -12.65
CA LEU A 218 5.27 7.30 -11.77
C LEU A 218 5.32 6.73 -10.34
N ALA A 219 6.03 5.62 -10.11
CA ALA A 219 6.09 4.95 -8.83
C ALA A 219 6.90 5.77 -7.81
N ASP A 220 6.17 6.43 -6.92
CA ASP A 220 6.76 7.08 -5.73
C ASP A 220 7.34 6.04 -4.75
N LYS A 221 6.78 4.83 -4.72
CA LYS A 221 7.12 3.75 -3.76
C LYS A 221 8.22 2.84 -4.32
N ARG A 222 9.33 2.69 -3.58
CA ARG A 222 10.45 1.81 -3.95
C ARG A 222 10.02 0.37 -4.23
N VAL A 223 9.17 -0.22 -3.37
CA VAL A 223 8.68 -1.59 -3.55
C VAL A 223 7.93 -1.74 -4.88
N ASN A 224 7.02 -0.82 -5.21
CA ASN A 224 6.30 -0.88 -6.49
C ASN A 224 7.25 -0.77 -7.69
N ARG A 225 8.26 0.10 -7.60
CA ARG A 225 9.27 0.26 -8.64
C ARG A 225 10.10 -1.01 -8.83
N ALA A 226 10.57 -1.63 -7.74
CA ALA A 226 11.32 -2.88 -7.78
C ALA A 226 10.47 -4.02 -8.39
N GLY A 227 9.20 -4.14 -7.98
CA GLY A 227 8.29 -5.13 -8.55
C GLY A 227 7.99 -4.91 -10.04
N ALA A 228 7.96 -3.66 -10.52
CA ALA A 228 7.81 -3.36 -11.95
C ALA A 228 9.11 -3.66 -12.72
N ARG A 229 10.28 -3.35 -12.16
CA ARG A 229 11.59 -3.67 -12.75
C ARG A 229 11.76 -5.18 -12.95
N LEU A 230 11.49 -5.99 -11.91
CA LEU A 230 11.56 -7.45 -12.01
C LEU A 230 10.70 -8.03 -13.14
N ARG A 231 9.52 -7.45 -13.36
CA ARG A 231 8.63 -7.87 -14.44
C ARG A 231 9.15 -7.47 -15.81
N LEU A 232 9.74 -6.28 -15.94
CA LEU A 232 10.39 -5.85 -17.17
C LEU A 232 11.62 -6.71 -17.47
N ASP A 233 12.47 -7.01 -16.48
CA ASP A 233 13.63 -7.87 -16.70
C ASP A 233 13.20 -9.27 -17.18
N ALA A 234 12.09 -9.80 -16.64
CA ALA A 234 11.50 -11.05 -17.11
C ALA A 234 10.98 -10.95 -18.56
N TYR A 235 10.42 -9.81 -18.93
CA TYR A 235 9.98 -9.53 -20.30
C TYR A 235 11.16 -9.44 -21.27
N GLU A 236 12.19 -8.65 -20.94
CA GLU A 236 13.37 -8.43 -21.77
C GLU A 236 14.12 -9.75 -22.00
N ALA A 237 14.27 -10.58 -20.97
CA ALA A 237 14.84 -11.92 -21.09
C ALA A 237 14.01 -12.83 -22.02
N ALA A 238 12.68 -12.82 -21.91
CA ALA A 238 11.80 -13.60 -22.76
C ALA A 238 11.84 -13.16 -24.25
N HIS A 239 12.27 -11.94 -24.52
CA HIS A 239 12.36 -11.34 -25.87
C HIS A 239 13.80 -11.23 -26.38
N GLY A 240 14.73 -12.00 -25.80
CA GLY A 240 16.09 -12.15 -26.32
C GLY A 240 17.10 -11.12 -25.82
N ARG A 241 16.70 -10.15 -24.98
CA ARG A 241 17.63 -9.19 -24.33
C ARG A 241 18.21 -9.74 -23.03
N VAL A 242 18.76 -10.94 -23.11
CA VAL A 242 19.22 -11.75 -21.97
C VAL A 242 20.33 -11.04 -21.17
N GLU A 243 21.34 -10.50 -21.86
CA GLU A 243 22.48 -9.85 -21.21
C GLU A 243 22.10 -8.57 -20.44
N GLU A 244 21.16 -7.80 -20.99
CA GLU A 244 20.63 -6.61 -20.33
C GLU A 244 19.85 -6.99 -19.07
N ALA A 245 18.94 -7.96 -19.19
CA ALA A 245 18.18 -8.47 -18.05
C ALA A 245 19.08 -9.04 -16.93
N LEU A 246 20.14 -9.79 -17.26
CA LEU A 246 21.09 -10.30 -16.27
C LEU A 246 21.83 -9.17 -15.55
N ARG A 247 22.27 -8.15 -16.29
CA ARG A 247 22.94 -6.98 -15.71
C ARG A 247 22.01 -6.24 -14.75
N ASP A 248 20.76 -6.00 -15.17
CA ASP A 248 19.77 -5.29 -14.37
C ASP A 248 19.37 -6.05 -13.11
N LEU A 249 19.18 -7.38 -13.20
CA LEU A 249 18.87 -8.23 -12.04
C LEU A 249 20.01 -8.29 -11.02
N ARG A 250 21.27 -8.27 -11.49
CA ARG A 250 22.44 -8.20 -10.61
C ARG A 250 22.51 -6.86 -9.90
N ALA A 251 22.37 -5.75 -10.64
CA ALA A 251 22.34 -4.40 -10.08
C ALA A 251 21.20 -4.21 -9.06
N LEU A 252 20.02 -4.77 -9.33
CA LEU A 252 18.89 -4.71 -8.40
C LEU A 252 19.19 -5.38 -7.04
N GLY A 253 20.14 -6.30 -6.98
CA GLY A 253 20.58 -6.94 -5.73
C GLY A 253 21.39 -6.08 -4.79
N GLU A 254 21.92 -4.97 -5.29
CA GLU A 254 22.62 -3.98 -4.46
C GLU A 254 21.62 -3.12 -3.67
N GLU A 255 20.34 -3.14 -4.08
CA GLU A 255 19.26 -2.45 -3.38
C GLU A 255 18.65 -3.33 -2.29
N ARG A 256 18.11 -2.68 -1.25
CA ARG A 256 17.28 -3.39 -0.26
C ARG A 256 15.95 -3.78 -0.87
N LEU A 257 15.71 -5.08 -1.01
CA LEU A 257 14.45 -5.66 -1.48
C LEU A 257 13.66 -6.31 -0.33
N VAL A 258 12.35 -6.37 -0.51
CA VAL A 258 11.50 -7.22 0.33
C VAL A 258 11.78 -8.69 0.02
N PRO A 259 11.67 -9.62 0.99
CA PRO A 259 12.09 -11.01 0.82
C PRO A 259 11.49 -11.72 -0.40
N ARG A 260 10.19 -11.53 -0.67
CA ARG A 260 9.53 -12.07 -1.85
C ARG A 260 10.19 -11.62 -3.16
N TYR A 261 10.55 -10.34 -3.28
CA TYR A 261 11.16 -9.81 -4.50
C TYR A 261 12.61 -10.25 -4.65
N GLU A 262 13.34 -10.41 -3.55
CA GLU A 262 14.65 -11.04 -3.57
C GLU A 262 14.58 -12.49 -4.07
N THR A 263 13.63 -13.27 -3.55
CA THR A 263 13.36 -14.64 -4.03
C THR A 263 13.02 -14.65 -5.53
N MET A 264 12.13 -13.76 -5.99
CA MET A 264 11.78 -13.65 -7.41
C MET A 264 13.00 -13.29 -8.27
N ARG A 265 13.83 -12.35 -7.82
CA ARG A 265 15.07 -11.93 -8.51
C ARG A 265 16.01 -13.11 -8.71
N VAL A 266 16.29 -13.86 -7.63
CA VAL A 266 17.18 -15.03 -7.66
C VAL A 266 16.62 -16.14 -8.55
N GLN A 267 15.32 -16.41 -8.45
CA GLN A 267 14.67 -17.41 -9.31
C GLN A 267 14.73 -17.04 -10.79
N LEU A 268 14.55 -15.76 -11.12
CA LEU A 268 14.63 -15.26 -12.48
C LEU A 268 16.08 -15.32 -13.01
N LEU A 269 17.06 -14.89 -12.21
CA LEU A 269 18.48 -15.00 -12.55
C LEU A 269 18.85 -16.45 -12.90
N HIS A 270 18.52 -17.41 -12.03
CA HIS A 270 18.79 -18.83 -12.26
C HIS A 270 18.02 -19.42 -13.44
N ARG A 271 16.84 -18.90 -13.78
CA ARG A 271 16.10 -19.33 -14.97
C ARG A 271 16.83 -18.88 -16.23
N ILE A 272 17.26 -17.62 -16.27
CA ILE A 272 17.93 -17.03 -17.43
C ILE A 272 19.31 -17.68 -17.64
N GLU A 273 20.09 -17.86 -16.58
CA GLU A 273 21.43 -18.49 -16.67
C GLU A 273 21.36 -19.94 -17.17
N ARG A 274 20.33 -20.70 -16.76
CA ARG A 274 20.11 -22.06 -17.27
C ARG A 274 19.71 -22.07 -18.75
N GLN A 275 18.90 -21.11 -19.19
CA GLN A 275 18.51 -20.98 -20.60
C GLN A 275 19.71 -20.60 -21.46
N ALA A 276 20.57 -19.69 -20.97
CA ALA A 276 21.79 -19.28 -21.66
C ALA A 276 22.84 -20.40 -21.76
N SER A 277 22.90 -21.30 -20.76
CA SER A 277 23.85 -22.44 -20.77
C SER A 277 23.39 -23.60 -21.66
N ALA A 278 22.13 -23.61 -22.07
CA ALA A 278 21.52 -24.67 -22.88
C ALA A 278 21.37 -24.28 -24.37
N ALA A 279 21.69 -23.03 -24.72
CA ALA A 279 21.68 -22.48 -26.07
C ALA A 279 23.10 -22.49 -26.66
#